data_AF-A0A969SVY3-F1
#
_entry.id   AF-A0A969SVY3-F1
#
_cell.length_a   1.000
_cell.length_b   1.000
_cell.length_c   1.000
_cell.angle_alpha   90.00
_cell.angle_beta   90.00
_cell.angle_gamma   90.00
#
_symmetry.space_group_name_H-M   'P 1'
#
loop_
_entity.id
_entity.type
_entity.pdbx_description
1 polymer ?
#
loop_
_entity_poly.entity_id
_entity_poly.type
_entity_poly.pdbx_seq_one_letter_code
_entity_poly.pdbx_strand_id
1 'polypeptide(L)'
;MGNRCRNCQRAGGSSCKTIVHRNICPETILIGFDLKPHLTDFDRAYLKRGSAATVFAATKTRNEAYLPPELADPVDYDFSTKSDMYCFGVLLYELLVGNPPFANSEEAIAASGVPPQLPSDMRGNVPPRN
;
A
#
# COMPACT_ATOMS: atom_id res chain seq x y z
N MET A 1 7.31 22.08 -6.77
CA MET A 1 6.18 22.71 -6.07
C MET A 1 5.20 21.61 -5.69
N GLY A 2 5.34 21.06 -4.47
CA GLY A 2 4.62 19.87 -4.03
C GLY A 2 3.17 20.19 -3.67
N ASN A 3 2.25 19.37 -4.19
CA ASN A 3 0.83 19.40 -3.87
C ASN A 3 0.63 19.07 -2.38
N ARG A 4 0.66 20.10 -1.53
CA ARG A 4 0.16 20.00 -0.16
C ARG A 4 -1.35 19.77 -0.23
N CYS A 5 -1.80 18.75 0.49
CA CYS A 5 -3.20 18.37 0.62
C CYS A 5 -4.02 19.60 1.07
N ARG A 6 -4.84 20.16 0.17
CA ARG A 6 -5.57 21.44 0.33
C ARG A 6 -6.47 21.49 1.58
N ASN A 7 -6.80 20.33 2.17
CA ASN A 7 -7.69 20.24 3.31
C ASN A 7 -7.03 20.45 4.69
N CYS A 8 -5.71 20.34 4.83
CA CYS A 8 -5.06 20.52 6.15
C CYS A 8 -4.79 21.98 6.52
N GLN A 9 -4.78 22.91 5.56
CA GLN A 9 -4.38 24.31 5.83
C GLN A 9 -5.49 25.18 6.45
N ARG A 10 -6.74 24.70 6.51
CA ARG A 10 -7.89 25.47 7.03
C ARG A 10 -8.17 25.31 8.52
N ALA A 11 -7.54 24.35 9.20
CA ALA A 11 -7.71 24.16 10.64
C ALA A 11 -6.37 24.48 11.32
N GLY A 12 -6.28 25.61 12.02
CA GLY A 12 -5.07 26.09 12.69
C GLY A 12 -4.61 25.22 13.87
N GLY A 13 -4.17 23.99 13.61
CA GLY A 13 -3.64 23.05 14.59
C GLY A 13 -2.70 22.03 13.95
N SER A 14 -1.47 21.97 14.45
CA SER A 14 -0.31 21.24 13.93
C SER A 14 -0.35 19.72 14.11
N SER A 15 -1.34 19.03 13.52
CA SER A 15 -1.22 17.59 13.31
C SER A 15 -2.04 17.17 12.09
N CYS A 16 -1.35 16.83 11.00
CA CYS A 16 -2.01 16.16 9.89
C CYS A 16 -2.55 14.81 10.40
N LYS A 17 -3.84 14.62 10.23
CA LYS A 17 -4.53 13.37 10.57
C LYS A 17 -3.98 12.25 9.68
N THR A 18 -3.20 11.34 10.25
CA THR A 18 -2.67 10.17 9.52
C THR A 18 -3.78 9.13 9.35
N ILE A 19 -4.18 8.92 8.11
CA ILE A 19 -5.13 7.89 7.70
C ILE A 19 -4.31 6.71 7.14
N VAL A 20 -4.62 5.51 7.60
CA VAL A 20 -4.08 4.24 7.06
C VAL A 20 -5.20 3.59 6.25
N HIS A 21 -4.97 3.30 4.98
CA HIS A 21 -5.97 2.76 4.05
C HIS A 21 -6.26 1.27 4.30
N ARG A 22 -5.20 0.48 4.52
CA ARG A 22 -5.25 -0.97 4.75
C ARG A 22 -5.78 -1.79 3.56
N ASN A 23 -5.83 -1.26 2.33
CA ASN A 23 -6.32 -2.01 1.17
C ASN A 23 -5.85 -1.39 -0.15
N ILE A 24 -4.56 -1.10 -0.26
CA ILE A 24 -4.00 -0.55 -1.49
C ILE A 24 -3.69 -1.72 -2.43
N CYS A 25 -4.43 -1.83 -3.52
CA CYS A 25 -4.25 -2.84 -4.57
C CYS A 25 -4.91 -2.32 -5.87
N PRO A 26 -4.67 -2.93 -7.04
CA PRO A 26 -5.21 -2.43 -8.31
C PRO A 26 -6.73 -2.29 -8.31
N GLU A 27 -7.44 -3.18 -7.60
CA GLU A 27 -8.90 -3.17 -7.52
C GLU A 27 -9.45 -1.93 -6.79
N THR A 28 -8.64 -1.29 -5.94
CA THR A 28 -9.02 -0.09 -5.19
C THR A 28 -8.56 1.21 -5.84
N ILE A 29 -8.00 1.16 -7.06
CA ILE A 29 -7.55 2.34 -7.80
C ILE A 29 -8.38 2.47 -9.07
N LEU A 30 -9.24 3.50 -9.08
CA LEU A 30 -10.04 3.84 -10.24
C LEU A 30 -9.34 4.89 -11.10
N ILE A 31 -9.42 4.75 -12.42
CA ILE A 31 -8.94 5.75 -13.37
C ILE A 31 -10.13 6.58 -13.85
N GLY A 32 -10.12 7.88 -13.53
CA GLY A 32 -11.12 8.82 -14.02
C GLY A 32 -10.98 9.11 -15.52
N PHE A 33 -12.00 9.73 -16.12
CA PHE A 33 -11.95 10.19 -17.52
C PHE A 33 -10.83 11.21 -17.79
N ASP A 34 -10.35 11.89 -16.75
CA ASP A 34 -9.21 12.80 -16.80
C ASP A 34 -7.86 12.07 -16.67
N LEU A 35 -7.86 10.73 -16.75
CA LEU A 35 -6.71 9.85 -16.60
C LEU A 35 -6.00 10.01 -15.25
N LYS A 36 -6.71 10.50 -14.23
CA LYS A 36 -6.16 10.59 -12.87
C LYS A 36 -6.56 9.37 -12.05
N PRO A 37 -5.61 8.76 -11.33
CA PRO A 37 -5.91 7.68 -10.40
C PRO A 37 -6.58 8.23 -9.13
N HIS A 38 -7.67 7.61 -8.74
CA HIS A 38 -8.41 7.87 -7.50
C HIS A 38 -8.47 6.60 -6.66
N LEU A 39 -8.11 6.72 -5.39
CA LEU A 39 -8.19 5.61 -4.43
C LEU A 39 -9.63 5.46 -3.92
N THR A 40 -10.10 4.22 -3.79
CA THR A 40 -11.46 3.85 -3.31
C THR A 40 -11.38 2.82 -2.17
N ASP A 41 -12.53 2.35 -1.67
CA ASP A 41 -12.61 1.34 -0.59
C ASP A 41 -11.98 1.75 0.75
N PHE A 42 -12.27 2.99 1.18
CA PHE A 42 -11.95 3.51 2.51
C PHE A 42 -12.76 2.86 3.64
N ASP A 43 -13.62 1.88 3.36
CA ASP A 43 -14.33 1.08 4.37
C ASP A 43 -13.39 0.45 5.39
N ARG A 44 -12.17 0.16 4.94
CA ARG A 44 -11.09 -0.39 5.76
C ARG A 44 -10.16 0.69 6.25
N ALA A 45 -10.31 1.96 5.87
CA ALA A 45 -9.39 2.98 6.34
C ALA A 45 -9.58 3.26 7.83
N TYR A 46 -8.48 3.55 8.52
CA TYR A 46 -8.48 3.91 9.94
C TYR A 46 -7.74 5.22 10.16
N LEU A 47 -8.33 6.09 10.99
CA LEU A 47 -7.70 7.32 11.45
C LEU A 47 -7.06 7.07 12.81
N LYS A 48 -5.73 7.21 12.91
CA LYS A 48 -5.02 7.03 14.18
C LYS A 48 -5.38 8.16 15.16
N ARG A 49 -6.40 7.94 16.01
CA ARG A 49 -6.79 8.82 17.13
C ARG A 49 -6.68 8.03 18.44
N GLY A 50 -5.55 8.13 19.12
CA GLY A 50 -5.31 7.47 20.41
C GLY A 50 -5.10 5.95 20.32
N SER A 51 -5.08 5.30 21.50
CA SER A 51 -4.74 3.87 21.73
C SER A 51 -5.79 2.86 21.23
N ALA A 52 -6.90 3.30 20.63
CA ALA A 52 -7.94 2.38 20.19
C ALA A 52 -7.59 1.83 18.80
N ALA A 53 -6.83 0.72 18.76
CA ALA A 53 -6.75 -0.10 17.56
C ALA A 53 -8.18 -0.56 17.23
N THR A 54 -8.75 -0.08 16.13
CA THR A 54 -10.04 -0.60 15.67
C THR A 54 -9.80 -2.03 15.22
N VAL A 55 -10.27 -2.99 16.02
CA VAL A 55 -10.32 -4.42 15.67
C VAL A 55 -11.28 -4.58 14.49
N PHE A 56 -10.78 -4.29 13.30
CA PHE A 56 -11.52 -4.52 12.08
C PHE A 56 -11.34 -6.00 11.75
N ALA A 57 -12.46 -6.70 11.67
CA ALA A 57 -12.49 -8.15 11.56
C ALA A 57 -11.56 -8.65 10.45
N ALA A 58 -10.69 -9.58 10.79
CA ALA A 58 -9.79 -10.33 9.92
C ALA A 58 -10.52 -11.08 8.77
N THR A 59 -11.83 -10.91 8.63
CA THR A 59 -12.74 -11.73 7.83
C THR A 59 -13.03 -11.18 6.43
N LYS A 60 -12.62 -9.94 6.09
CA LYS A 60 -12.74 -9.44 4.71
C LYS A 60 -11.54 -9.93 3.88
N THR A 61 -11.83 -10.73 2.86
CA THR A 61 -10.88 -11.20 1.83
C THR A 61 -9.97 -10.05 1.39
N ARG A 62 -8.66 -10.31 1.42
CA ARG A 62 -7.61 -9.39 0.96
C ARG A 62 -6.96 -10.01 -0.27
N ASN A 63 -6.41 -9.16 -1.12
CA ASN A 63 -5.50 -9.65 -2.15
C ASN A 63 -4.18 -10.02 -1.45
N GLU A 64 -3.88 -11.32 -1.38
CA GLU A 64 -2.73 -11.86 -0.64
C GLU A 64 -1.39 -11.41 -1.24
N ALA A 65 -1.34 -11.14 -2.54
CA ALA A 65 -0.13 -10.67 -3.24
C ALA A 65 0.34 -9.28 -2.75
N TYR A 66 -0.55 -8.46 -2.21
CA TYR A 66 -0.24 -7.12 -1.71
C TYR A 66 -0.17 -7.09 -0.18
N LEU A 67 -0.43 -8.22 0.49
CA LEU A 67 -0.41 -8.28 1.94
C LEU A 67 1.03 -8.17 2.44
N PRO A 68 1.33 -7.16 3.29
CA PRO A 68 2.66 -7.03 3.86
C PRO A 68 3.04 -8.27 4.69
N PRO A 69 4.32 -8.71 4.64
CA PRO A 69 4.77 -9.92 5.32
C PRO A 69 4.58 -9.82 6.84
N GLU A 70 4.67 -8.62 7.42
CA GLU A 70 4.42 -8.42 8.85
C GLU A 70 2.96 -8.61 9.27
N LEU A 71 2.05 -8.73 8.29
CA LEU A 71 0.61 -8.93 8.50
C LEU A 71 0.15 -10.31 8.02
N ALA A 72 1.09 -11.23 7.76
CA ALA A 72 0.80 -12.61 7.41
C ALA A 72 0.17 -13.39 8.58
N ASP A 73 0.61 -13.10 9.81
CA ASP A 73 0.04 -13.72 11.01
C ASP A 73 -1.18 -12.93 11.50
N PRO A 74 -2.36 -13.56 11.60
CA PRO A 74 -3.58 -12.88 12.04
C PRO A 74 -3.57 -12.43 13.52
N VAL A 75 -2.60 -12.88 14.32
CA VAL A 75 -2.46 -12.48 15.72
C VAL A 75 -1.93 -11.05 15.87
N ASP A 76 -1.16 -10.54 14.90
CA ASP A 76 -0.43 -9.26 14.97
C ASP A 76 -0.79 -8.30 13.82
N TYR A 77 -2.09 -8.05 13.59
CA TYR A 77 -2.55 -7.07 12.59
C TYR A 77 -2.30 -5.59 12.99
N ASP A 78 -1.04 -5.17 13.14
CA ASP A 78 -0.68 -3.75 13.33
C ASP A 78 -0.52 -3.02 12.00
N PHE A 79 -1.65 -2.73 11.35
CA PHE A 79 -1.64 -1.93 10.13
C PHE A 79 -1.16 -0.50 10.42
N SER A 80 -0.09 -0.11 9.75
CA SER A 80 0.46 1.23 9.83
C SER A 80 0.60 1.86 8.45
N THR A 81 1.01 3.13 8.41
CA THR A 81 1.37 3.80 7.15
C THR A 81 2.51 3.07 6.42
N LYS A 82 3.37 2.32 7.12
CA LYS A 82 4.42 1.50 6.49
C LYS A 82 3.82 0.32 5.71
N SER A 83 2.76 -0.28 6.24
CA SER A 83 2.04 -1.37 5.59
C SER A 83 1.40 -0.89 4.28
N ASP A 84 0.77 0.29 4.28
CA ASP A 84 0.28 0.92 3.04
C ASP A 84 1.41 1.22 2.04
N MET A 85 2.58 1.65 2.52
CA MET A 85 3.75 1.86 1.66
C MET A 85 4.26 0.57 1.02
N TYR A 86 4.22 -0.56 1.74
CA TYR A 86 4.56 -1.86 1.19
C TYR A 86 3.62 -2.23 0.04
N CYS A 87 2.30 -2.16 0.28
CA CYS A 87 1.28 -2.43 -0.73
C CYS A 87 1.47 -1.56 -1.98
N PHE A 88 1.76 -0.26 -1.78
CA PHE A 88 2.07 0.66 -2.87
C PHE A 88 3.35 0.29 -3.63
N GLY A 89 4.38 -0.22 -2.93
CA GLY A 89 5.60 -0.74 -3.57
C GLY A 89 5.34 -1.95 -4.46
N VAL A 90 4.51 -2.90 -4.00
CA VAL A 90 4.08 -4.07 -4.78
C VAL A 90 3.29 -3.62 -6.02
N LEU A 91 2.37 -2.68 -5.87
CA LEU A 91 1.63 -2.09 -6.98
C LEU A 91 2.56 -1.42 -8.01
N LEU A 92 3.53 -0.62 -7.56
CA LEU A 92 4.51 0.01 -8.45
C LEU A 92 5.34 -1.03 -9.20
N TYR A 93 5.75 -2.10 -8.53
CA TYR A 93 6.46 -3.21 -9.15
C TYR A 93 5.63 -3.83 -10.26
N GLU A 94 4.36 -4.16 -9.98
CA GLU A 94 3.45 -4.73 -10.95
C GLU A 94 3.20 -3.80 -12.14
N LEU A 95 3.07 -2.50 -11.93
CA LEU A 95 2.93 -1.54 -13.03
C LEU A 95 4.13 -1.53 -13.98
N LEU A 96 5.33 -1.87 -13.48
CA LEU A 96 6.55 -1.91 -14.27
C LEU A 96 6.76 -3.28 -14.94
N VAL A 97 6.53 -4.37 -14.20
CA VAL A 97 6.84 -5.76 -14.59
C VAL A 97 5.64 -6.49 -15.21
N GLY A 98 4.42 -6.03 -14.93
CA GLY A 98 3.15 -6.59 -15.40
C GLY A 98 2.51 -7.62 -14.46
N ASN A 99 3.25 -8.08 -13.44
CA ASN A 99 2.77 -9.02 -12.42
C ASN A 99 3.32 -8.62 -11.04
N PRO A 100 2.64 -8.93 -9.93
CA PRO A 100 3.17 -8.71 -8.60
C PRO A 100 4.45 -9.53 -8.36
N PRO A 101 5.34 -9.09 -7.45
CA PRO A 101 6.61 -9.76 -7.17
C PRO A 101 6.44 -11.08 -6.42
N PHE A 102 5.34 -11.24 -5.68
CA PHE A 102 5.03 -12.40 -4.86
C PHE A 102 3.54 -12.72 -5.01
N ALA A 103 3.17 -14.00 -4.94
CA ALA A 103 1.78 -14.44 -4.97
C ALA A 103 1.07 -14.23 -3.62
N ASN A 104 1.83 -14.31 -2.52
CA ASN A 104 1.32 -14.12 -1.16
C ASN A 104 2.43 -13.65 -0.20
N SER A 105 2.04 -13.34 1.04
CA SER A 105 2.96 -12.86 2.07
C SER A 105 3.98 -13.92 2.51
N GLU A 106 3.67 -15.22 2.43
CA GLU A 106 4.62 -16.29 2.79
C GLU A 106 5.81 -16.34 1.82
N GLU A 107 5.54 -16.20 0.52
CA GLU A 107 6.58 -16.11 -0.49
C GLU A 107 7.45 -14.85 -0.29
N ALA A 108 6.82 -13.72 0.04
CA ALA A 108 7.53 -12.49 0.37
C ALA A 108 8.46 -12.68 1.59
N ILE A 109 8.01 -13.41 2.62
CA ILE A 109 8.84 -13.75 3.79
C ILE A 109 10.02 -14.64 3.39
N ALA A 110 9.75 -15.71 2.62
CA ALA A 110 10.78 -16.63 2.15
C ALA A 110 11.88 -15.92 1.33
N ALA A 111 11.49 -14.93 0.53
CA ALA A 111 12.40 -14.10 -0.26
C ALA A 111 12.98 -12.89 0.50
N SER A 112 12.71 -12.73 1.80
CA SER A 112 13.12 -11.56 2.59
C SER A 112 12.69 -10.22 1.99
N GLY A 113 11.56 -10.20 1.26
CA GLY A 113 11.04 -9.04 0.55
C GLY A 113 11.84 -8.63 -0.69
N VAL A 114 12.83 -9.42 -1.12
CA VAL A 114 13.60 -9.16 -2.34
C VAL A 114 12.83 -9.73 -3.53
N PRO A 115 12.41 -8.91 -4.52
CA PRO A 115 11.67 -9.41 -5.66
C PRO A 115 12.55 -10.32 -6.54
N PRO A 116 11.98 -11.35 -7.20
CA PRO A 116 12.72 -12.34 -7.97
C PRO A 116 13.35 -11.78 -9.26
N GLN A 117 12.76 -10.74 -9.84
CA GLN A 117 13.28 -10.03 -11.00
C GLN A 117 13.27 -8.53 -10.72
N LEU A 118 14.28 -7.78 -11.13
CA LEU A 118 14.23 -6.33 -10.98
C LEU A 118 13.55 -5.70 -12.21
N PRO A 119 12.80 -4.61 -12.03
CA PRO A 119 12.26 -3.85 -13.16
C PRO A 119 13.34 -3.41 -14.18
N SER A 120 14.58 -3.19 -13.71
CA SER A 120 15.76 -2.91 -14.54
C SER A 120 16.16 -4.06 -15.45
N ASP A 121 15.93 -5.30 -15.02
CA ASP A 121 16.32 -6.50 -15.78
C ASP A 121 15.33 -6.77 -16.92
N MET A 122 14.10 -6.27 -16.78
CA MET A 122 12.99 -6.47 -17.73
C MET A 122 12.84 -5.32 -18.73
N ARG A 123 13.18 -4.08 -18.33
CA ARG A 123 13.09 -2.90 -19.20
C ARG A 123 14.44 -2.21 -19.29
N GLY A 124 15.10 -2.31 -20.45
CA GLY A 124 16.37 -1.64 -20.74
C GLY A 124 16.35 -0.10 -20.70
N ASN A 125 15.21 0.52 -20.41
CA ASN A 125 15.06 1.97 -20.22
C ASN A 125 14.97 2.39 -18.73
N VAL A 126 15.14 1.45 -17.79
CA VAL A 126 15.22 1.74 -16.35
C VAL A 126 16.70 1.70 -15.95
N PRO A 127 17.26 2.79 -15.41
CA PRO A 127 18.68 2.82 -15.03
C PRO A 127 19.00 1.79 -13.94
N PRO A 128 20.20 1.16 -13.97
CA PRO A 128 20.59 0.15 -13.00
C PRO A 128 20.70 0.75 -11.59
N ARG A 129 20.57 -0.12 -10.58
CA ARG A 129 20.67 0.24 -9.17
C ARG A 129 22.14 0.55 -8.83
N ASN A 130 22.42 1.79 -8.41
CA ASN A 130 23.73 2.21 -7.89
C ASN A 130 24.05 1.55 -6.55
#